data_AF-A0A2H0VI72-F1
#
_entry.id   AF-A0A2H0VI72-F1
#
_cell.length_a   1.000
_cell.length_b   1.000
_cell.length_c   1.000
_cell.angle_alpha   90.00
_cell.angle_beta   90.00
_cell.angle_gamma   90.00
#
_symmetry.space_group_name_H-M   'P 1'
#
loop_
_entity.id
_entity.type
_entity.pdbx_description
1 polymer ?
#
loop_
_entity_poly.entity_id
_entity_poly.type
_entity_poly.pdbx_seq_one_letter_code
_entity_poly.pdbx_strand_id
1 'polypeptide(L)'
;MISTQPIIVFDSGIGGLSIYRPLQVNLPRANILYIADSVNFPYGDKSSDWLLNRFQELSVKFSLLNPSLVVLACNSATTNIIGQLRSTLSCPVVGVEPVIKPLSAYRSSLAIMTRSSAESLTTAKLLKLYGSHVRIHVPRDLAKAIEFNDYKQVKKNIHEIKKIVQKYHVEAIGLSCTHYPLILTDLHKAMPDVVFIDPSDAVVKEVMRVLALSK
;
A
#
# COMPACT_ATOMS: atom_id res chain seq x y z
N MET A 1 -28.56 -6.83 2.39
CA MET A 1 -28.44 -6.77 3.87
C MET A 1 -27.01 -6.38 4.18
N ILE A 2 -26.78 -5.48 5.14
CA ILE A 2 -25.40 -5.15 5.58
C ILE A 2 -24.90 -6.38 6.35
N SER A 3 -23.86 -7.03 5.83
CA SER A 3 -23.23 -8.15 6.54
C SER A 3 -22.71 -7.68 7.89
N THR A 4 -23.02 -8.40 8.95
CA THR A 4 -22.49 -8.15 10.31
C THR A 4 -21.02 -8.55 10.43
N GLN A 5 -20.54 -9.39 9.50
CA GLN A 5 -19.17 -9.86 9.46
C GLN A 5 -18.21 -8.73 9.10
N PRO A 6 -17.08 -8.59 9.83
CA PRO A 6 -16.18 -7.48 9.63
C PRO A 6 -15.43 -7.55 8.30
N ILE A 7 -15.10 -6.39 7.75
CA ILE A 7 -14.00 -6.23 6.79
C ILE A 7 -12.74 -5.99 7.61
N ILE A 8 -11.76 -6.87 7.50
CA ILE A 8 -10.46 -6.65 8.15
C ILE A 8 -9.59 -5.81 7.22
N VAL A 9 -9.06 -4.70 7.70
CA VAL A 9 -7.99 -3.94 7.04
C VAL A 9 -6.71 -4.20 7.83
N PHE A 10 -5.80 -4.97 7.25
CA PHE A 10 -4.53 -5.33 7.89
C PHE A 10 -3.35 -4.57 7.30
N ASP A 11 -2.49 -4.03 8.17
CA ASP A 11 -1.22 -3.43 7.80
C ASP A 11 -0.10 -3.77 8.80
N SER A 12 1.16 -3.51 8.41
CA SER A 12 2.29 -3.68 9.33
C SER A 12 2.40 -2.60 10.40
N GLY A 13 1.78 -1.43 10.23
CA GLY A 13 1.90 -0.29 11.15
C GLY A 13 0.73 0.68 11.04
N ILE A 14 0.95 1.98 11.23
CA ILE A 14 -0.10 3.02 11.06
C ILE A 14 -0.36 3.36 9.58
N GLY A 15 0.53 2.95 8.68
CA GLY A 15 0.44 3.25 7.25
C GLY A 15 -0.91 2.86 6.66
N GLY A 16 -1.45 1.71 7.05
CA GLY A 16 -2.75 1.20 6.58
C GLY A 16 -3.94 2.13 6.82
N LEU A 17 -3.81 3.16 7.67
CA LEU A 17 -4.82 4.20 7.81
C LEU A 17 -5.08 4.97 6.50
N SER A 18 -4.13 5.02 5.57
CA SER A 18 -4.32 5.57 4.22
C SER A 18 -5.31 4.77 3.37
N ILE A 19 -5.50 3.48 3.68
CA ILE A 19 -6.48 2.61 3.02
C ILE A 19 -7.78 2.51 3.84
N TYR A 20 -7.66 2.43 5.17
CA TYR A 20 -8.81 2.36 6.07
C TYR A 20 -9.73 3.58 5.94
N ARG A 21 -9.18 4.80 5.91
CA ARG A 21 -9.99 6.04 5.90
C ARG A 21 -10.87 6.13 4.63
N PRO A 22 -10.35 5.95 3.41
CA PRO A 22 -11.20 5.92 2.21
C PRO A 22 -12.26 4.82 2.23
N LEU A 23 -11.94 3.63 2.76
CA LEU A 23 -12.93 2.57 2.93
C LEU A 23 -14.06 2.99 3.89
N GLN A 24 -13.71 3.57 5.04
CA GLN A 24 -14.71 4.05 6.02
C GLN A 24 -15.62 5.13 5.43
N VAL A 25 -15.06 6.06 4.65
CA VAL A 25 -15.84 7.13 3.99
C VAL A 25 -16.81 6.56 2.95
N ASN A 26 -16.38 5.59 2.14
CA ASN A 26 -17.20 5.02 1.08
C ASN A 26 -18.13 3.89 1.56
N LEU A 27 -17.85 3.30 2.72
CA LEU A 27 -18.62 2.21 3.33
C LEU A 27 -18.99 2.57 4.78
N PRO A 28 -19.72 3.67 5.04
CA PRO A 28 -19.94 4.20 6.39
C PRO A 28 -20.76 3.26 7.30
N ARG A 29 -21.43 2.26 6.72
CA ARG A 29 -22.20 1.25 7.45
C ARG A 29 -21.49 -0.09 7.58
N ALA A 30 -20.30 -0.26 6.98
CA ALA A 30 -19.55 -1.49 7.10
C ALA A 30 -18.86 -1.57 8.47
N ASN A 31 -18.86 -2.77 9.06
CA ASN A 31 -18.05 -3.06 10.23
C ASN A 31 -16.60 -3.25 9.78
N ILE A 32 -15.75 -2.23 9.90
CA ILE A 32 -14.34 -2.30 9.47
C ILE A 32 -13.42 -2.41 10.68
N LEU A 33 -12.69 -3.53 10.78
CA LEU A 33 -11.69 -3.77 11.81
C LEU A 33 -10.30 -3.46 11.26
N TYR A 34 -9.66 -2.44 11.81
CA TYR A 34 -8.25 -2.15 11.54
C TYR A 34 -7.34 -2.98 12.45
N ILE A 35 -6.42 -3.74 11.87
CA ILE A 35 -5.45 -4.54 12.61
C ILE A 35 -4.05 -4.18 12.13
N ALA A 36 -3.21 -3.71 13.05
CA ALA A 36 -1.81 -3.41 12.77
C ALA A 36 -0.88 -4.35 13.54
N ASP A 37 0.12 -4.90 12.86
CA ASP A 37 1.19 -5.68 13.49
C ASP A 37 2.41 -4.80 13.87
N SER A 38 2.14 -3.70 14.58
CA SER A 38 3.14 -2.67 14.90
C SER A 38 4.38 -3.19 15.63
N VAL A 39 4.25 -4.29 16.39
CA VAL A 39 5.40 -4.93 17.07
C VAL A 39 6.44 -5.45 16.08
N ASN A 40 6.00 -5.89 14.90
CA ASN A 40 6.88 -6.45 13.88
C ASN A 40 7.14 -5.48 12.72
N PHE A 41 6.68 -4.24 12.83
CA PHE A 41 6.98 -3.20 11.88
C PHE A 41 8.50 -2.94 11.78
N PRO A 42 9.04 -2.64 10.58
CA PRO A 42 8.38 -2.65 9.28
C PRO A 42 8.53 -3.98 8.54
N TYR A 43 7.49 -4.32 7.76
CA TYR A 43 7.54 -5.48 6.86
C TYR A 43 8.41 -5.27 5.64
N GLY A 44 8.65 -4.00 5.25
CA GLY A 44 9.50 -3.66 4.09
C GLY A 44 10.96 -4.10 4.21
N ASP A 45 11.41 -4.46 5.42
CA ASP A 45 12.77 -4.94 5.72
C ASP A 45 12.82 -6.46 5.96
N LYS A 46 11.69 -7.17 5.86
CA LYS A 46 11.57 -8.61 6.15
C LYS A 46 11.66 -9.44 4.87
N SER A 47 12.14 -10.68 4.99
CA SER A 47 12.15 -11.65 3.89
C SER A 47 10.75 -12.20 3.61
N SER A 48 10.53 -12.72 2.40
CA SER A 48 9.27 -13.37 2.03
C SER A 48 8.92 -14.57 2.92
N ASP A 49 9.92 -15.34 3.37
CA ASP A 49 9.71 -16.48 4.27
C ASP A 49 9.23 -16.02 5.66
N TRP A 50 9.83 -14.94 6.18
CA TRP A 50 9.38 -14.35 7.44
C TRP A 50 7.93 -13.86 7.33
N LEU A 51 7.61 -13.16 6.22
CA LEU A 51 6.25 -12.69 5.95
C LEU A 51 5.27 -13.86 5.87
N LEU A 52 5.64 -14.94 5.18
CA LEU A 52 4.78 -16.12 5.03
C LEU A 52 4.47 -16.76 6.40
N ASN A 53 5.50 -17.01 7.21
CA ASN A 53 5.33 -17.59 8.55
C ASN A 53 4.45 -16.71 9.43
N ARG A 54 4.68 -15.38 9.40
CA ARG A 54 3.87 -14.45 10.18
C ARG A 54 2.41 -14.47 9.74
N PHE A 55 2.15 -14.57 8.44
CA PHE A 55 0.77 -14.62 7.94
C PHE A 55 0.07 -15.95 8.15
N GLN A 56 0.79 -17.06 8.34
CA GLN A 56 0.17 -18.30 8.81
C GLN A 56 -0.44 -18.11 10.21
N GLU A 57 0.31 -17.48 11.13
CA GLU A 57 -0.21 -17.15 12.47
C GLU A 57 -1.38 -16.16 12.42
N LEU A 58 -1.27 -15.12 11.59
CA LEU A 58 -2.32 -14.11 11.43
C LEU A 58 -3.58 -14.70 10.79
N SER A 59 -3.45 -15.65 9.86
CA SER A 59 -4.59 -16.27 9.18
C SER A 59 -5.50 -17.04 10.15
N VAL A 60 -4.93 -17.67 11.17
CA VAL A 60 -5.71 -18.31 12.26
C VAL A 60 -6.51 -17.23 13.01
N LYS A 61 -5.87 -16.11 13.36
CA LYS A 61 -6.54 -15.00 14.06
C LYS A 61 -7.63 -14.35 13.21
N PHE A 62 -7.39 -14.14 11.92
CA PHE A 62 -8.38 -13.60 10.99
C PHE A 62 -9.58 -14.54 10.86
N SER A 63 -9.35 -15.86 10.75
CA SER A 63 -10.43 -16.84 10.62
C SER A 63 -11.35 -16.84 11.84
N LEU A 64 -10.82 -16.64 13.05
CA LEU A 64 -11.61 -16.53 14.28
C LEU A 64 -12.54 -15.31 14.31
N LEU A 65 -12.22 -14.26 13.55
CA LEU A 65 -13.05 -13.06 13.43
C LEU A 65 -14.16 -13.21 12.38
N ASN A 66 -14.16 -14.32 11.62
CA ASN A 66 -15.12 -14.65 10.57
C ASN A 66 -15.41 -13.46 9.61
N PRO A 67 -14.37 -12.87 8.98
CA PRO A 67 -14.52 -11.68 8.17
C PRO A 67 -15.28 -11.96 6.87
N SER A 68 -16.00 -10.95 6.39
CA SER A 68 -16.59 -10.98 5.04
C SER A 68 -15.53 -10.78 3.96
N LEU A 69 -14.45 -10.07 4.28
CA LEU A 69 -13.34 -9.76 3.39
C LEU A 69 -12.09 -9.35 4.19
N VAL A 70 -10.90 -9.67 3.67
CA VAL A 70 -9.63 -9.12 4.18
C VAL A 70 -9.01 -8.19 3.13
N VAL A 71 -8.74 -6.95 3.53
CA VAL A 71 -7.90 -6.01 2.81
C VAL A 71 -6.49 -6.09 3.37
N LEU A 72 -5.57 -6.64 2.58
CA LEU A 72 -4.15 -6.63 2.85
C LEU A 72 -3.57 -5.28 2.41
N ALA A 73 -3.61 -4.27 3.30
CA ALA A 73 -3.22 -2.90 2.98
C ALA A 73 -1.72 -2.77 2.70
N CYS A 74 -0.87 -3.49 3.44
CA CYS A 74 0.59 -3.40 3.30
C CYS A 74 1.05 -3.82 1.89
N ASN A 75 1.62 -2.88 1.11
CA ASN A 75 2.15 -3.17 -0.23
C ASN A 75 3.21 -4.28 -0.18
N SER A 76 4.12 -4.28 0.80
CA SER A 76 5.18 -5.30 0.91
C SER A 76 4.61 -6.69 1.17
N ALA A 77 3.56 -6.80 1.98
CA ALA A 77 2.87 -8.07 2.16
C ALA A 77 2.12 -8.46 0.88
N THR A 78 1.40 -7.52 0.25
CA THR A 78 0.67 -7.76 -1.00
C THR A 78 1.58 -8.30 -2.09
N THR A 79 2.71 -7.64 -2.35
CA THR A 79 3.60 -7.99 -3.47
C THR A 79 4.29 -9.33 -3.28
N ASN A 80 4.45 -9.80 -2.04
CA ASN A 80 5.23 -10.99 -1.73
C ASN A 80 4.39 -12.23 -1.41
N ILE A 81 3.22 -12.10 -0.80
CA ILE A 81 2.51 -13.26 -0.23
C ILE A 81 0.98 -13.29 -0.45
N ILE A 82 0.40 -12.36 -1.22
CA ILE A 82 -1.07 -12.32 -1.39
C ILE A 82 -1.67 -13.61 -1.97
N GLY A 83 -0.94 -14.31 -2.83
CA GLY A 83 -1.38 -15.58 -3.43
C GLY A 83 -1.61 -16.65 -2.37
N GLN A 84 -0.71 -16.73 -1.40
CA GLN A 84 -0.78 -17.66 -0.28
C GLN A 84 -1.96 -17.32 0.63
N LEU A 85 -2.15 -16.04 1.00
CA LEU A 85 -3.30 -15.63 1.80
C LEU A 85 -4.64 -15.99 1.13
N ARG A 86 -4.75 -15.78 -0.18
CA ARG A 86 -5.95 -16.16 -0.95
C ARG A 86 -6.21 -17.67 -0.96
N SER A 87 -5.17 -18.49 -0.82
CA SER A 87 -5.31 -19.94 -0.72
C SER A 87 -5.61 -20.44 0.69
N THR A 88 -5.26 -19.67 1.72
CA THR A 88 -5.41 -20.04 3.13
C THR A 88 -6.72 -19.55 3.73
N LEU A 89 -7.17 -18.34 3.38
CA LEU A 89 -8.40 -17.75 3.92
C LEU A 89 -9.61 -18.18 3.08
N SER A 90 -10.72 -18.49 3.75
CA SER A 90 -11.99 -18.83 3.11
C SER A 90 -12.72 -17.61 2.54
N CYS A 91 -12.45 -16.41 3.07
CA CYS A 91 -13.00 -15.16 2.58
C CYS A 91 -12.13 -14.55 1.46
N PRO A 92 -12.70 -13.67 0.61
CA PRO A 92 -11.92 -12.93 -0.38
C PRO A 92 -10.81 -12.07 0.24
N VAL A 93 -9.69 -11.95 -0.48
CA VAL A 93 -8.56 -11.09 -0.10
C VAL A 93 -8.24 -10.07 -1.20
N VAL A 94 -8.37 -8.79 -0.84
CA VAL A 94 -8.02 -7.63 -1.67
C VAL A 94 -6.65 -7.12 -1.25
N GLY A 95 -5.75 -6.90 -2.20
CA GLY A 95 -4.41 -6.36 -1.94
C GLY A 95 -4.27 -4.94 -2.43
N VAL A 96 -3.13 -4.33 -2.09
CA VAL A 96 -2.72 -3.02 -2.60
C VAL A 96 -1.50 -3.19 -3.49
N GLU A 97 -1.73 -3.15 -4.81
CA GLU A 97 -0.65 -3.25 -5.79
C GLU A 97 0.15 -1.93 -5.87
N PRO A 98 1.45 -2.00 -6.21
CA PRO A 98 2.20 -0.82 -6.62
C PRO A 98 1.52 -0.13 -7.80
N VAL A 99 1.46 1.20 -7.78
CA VAL A 99 0.73 2.02 -8.77
C VAL A 99 1.49 2.16 -10.11
N ILE A 100 2.14 1.10 -10.59
CA ILE A 100 2.93 1.09 -11.83
C ILE A 100 2.04 1.28 -13.06
N LYS A 101 0.88 0.59 -13.11
CA LYS A 101 -0.06 0.70 -14.24
C LYS A 101 -0.58 2.13 -14.47
N PRO A 102 -1.07 2.88 -13.46
CA PRO A 102 -1.47 4.26 -13.70
C PRO A 102 -0.28 5.19 -14.00
N LEU A 103 0.91 4.92 -13.46
CA LEU A 103 2.11 5.69 -13.78
C LEU A 103 2.56 5.53 -15.24
N SER A 104 2.25 4.40 -15.89
CA SER A 104 2.65 4.18 -17.28
C SER A 104 1.97 5.10 -18.30
N ALA A 105 0.91 5.81 -17.90
CA ALA A 105 0.26 6.83 -18.72
C ALA A 105 1.09 8.13 -18.84
N TYR A 106 2.13 8.30 -18.02
CA TYR A 106 3.00 9.47 -18.00
C TYR A 106 4.31 9.17 -18.74
N ARG A 107 4.90 10.19 -19.36
CA ARG A 107 6.16 10.07 -20.10
C ARG A 107 7.34 9.93 -19.14
N SER A 108 7.32 10.64 -18.03
CA SER A 108 8.33 10.54 -16.97
C SER A 108 7.65 10.36 -15.62
N SER A 109 7.81 9.18 -15.03
CA SER A 109 7.14 8.81 -13.79
C SER A 109 8.07 8.11 -12.81
N LEU A 110 7.81 8.28 -11.52
CA LEU A 110 8.56 7.68 -10.43
C LEU A 110 7.63 6.91 -9.49
N ALA A 111 7.89 5.63 -9.27
CA ALA A 111 7.27 4.88 -8.19
C ALA A 111 8.18 4.92 -6.97
N ILE A 112 7.68 5.41 -5.84
CA ILE A 112 8.36 5.28 -4.54
C ILE A 112 7.78 4.10 -3.78
N MET A 113 8.64 3.21 -3.29
CA MET A 113 8.25 2.00 -2.56
C MET A 113 9.33 1.52 -1.61
N THR A 114 9.00 0.53 -0.76
CA THR A 114 10.00 -0.13 0.10
C THR A 114 10.91 -1.06 -0.71
N ARG A 115 12.05 -1.44 -0.13
CA ARG A 115 12.99 -2.40 -0.75
C ARG A 115 12.31 -3.74 -1.06
N SER A 116 11.65 -4.34 -0.08
CA SER A 116 10.91 -5.61 -0.26
C SER A 116 9.88 -5.54 -1.40
N SER A 117 9.22 -4.40 -1.60
CA SER A 117 8.26 -4.24 -2.72
C SER A 117 8.99 -4.10 -4.06
N ALA A 118 10.08 -3.33 -4.11
CA ALA A 118 10.88 -3.10 -5.32
C ALA A 118 11.51 -4.39 -5.86
N GLU A 119 11.99 -5.25 -4.97
CA GLU A 119 12.65 -6.52 -5.31
C GLU A 119 11.67 -7.67 -5.59
N SER A 120 10.37 -7.45 -5.41
CA SER A 120 9.35 -8.48 -5.60
C SER A 120 9.13 -8.85 -7.07
N LEU A 121 8.80 -10.13 -7.31
CA LEU A 121 8.38 -10.61 -8.63
C LEU A 121 7.12 -9.89 -9.15
N THR A 122 6.24 -9.46 -8.25
CA THR A 122 5.03 -8.72 -8.60
C THR A 122 5.38 -7.38 -9.25
N THR A 123 6.28 -6.60 -8.64
CA THR A 123 6.74 -5.33 -9.21
C THR A 123 7.46 -5.55 -10.54
N ALA A 124 8.33 -6.57 -10.63
CA ALA A 124 9.01 -6.90 -11.89
C ALA A 124 8.01 -7.24 -13.03
N LYS A 125 6.95 -7.99 -12.72
CA LYS A 125 5.87 -8.30 -13.68
C LYS A 125 5.11 -7.04 -14.09
N LEU A 126 4.74 -6.17 -13.14
CA LEU A 126 4.02 -4.93 -13.43
C LEU A 126 4.84 -3.99 -14.32
N LEU A 127 6.14 -3.83 -14.06
CA LEU A 127 7.04 -3.06 -14.92
C LEU A 127 7.09 -3.63 -16.33
N LYS A 128 7.24 -4.96 -16.46
CA LYS A 128 7.28 -5.63 -17.76
C LYS A 128 5.98 -5.47 -18.55
N LEU A 129 4.83 -5.51 -17.88
CA LEU A 129 3.52 -5.48 -18.52
C LEU A 129 3.04 -4.07 -18.87
N TYR A 130 3.32 -3.09 -18.01
CA TYR A 130 2.68 -1.78 -18.12
C TYR A 130 3.65 -0.64 -18.39
N GLY A 131 4.82 -0.63 -17.75
CA GLY A 131 5.65 0.58 -17.72
C GLY A 131 7.12 0.29 -17.45
N SER A 132 7.82 -0.23 -18.45
CA SER A 132 9.27 -0.48 -18.37
C SER A 132 10.09 0.80 -18.19
N HIS A 133 9.51 1.96 -18.51
CA HIS A 133 10.09 3.29 -18.31
C HIS A 133 9.85 3.87 -16.91
N VAL A 134 8.97 3.28 -16.10
CA VAL A 134 8.66 3.77 -14.76
C VAL A 134 9.89 3.60 -13.87
N ARG A 135 10.43 4.71 -13.36
CA ARG A 135 11.60 4.67 -12.47
C ARG A 135 11.19 4.25 -11.07
N ILE A 136 11.98 3.40 -10.42
CA ILE A 136 11.78 3.05 -9.02
C ILE A 136 12.77 3.83 -8.15
N HIS A 137 12.28 4.36 -7.04
CA HIS A 137 13.11 4.89 -5.96
C HIS A 137 12.69 4.25 -4.64
N VAL A 138 13.69 3.89 -3.83
CA VAL A 138 13.49 3.34 -2.48
C VAL A 138 13.97 4.39 -1.47
N PRO A 139 13.06 5.19 -0.90
CA PRO A 139 13.41 6.21 0.08
C PRO A 139 14.00 5.56 1.35
N ARG A 140 15.05 6.13 1.93
CA ARG A 140 15.70 5.57 3.12
C ARG A 140 14.84 5.82 4.35
N ASP A 141 14.40 4.72 4.99
CA ASP A 141 13.64 4.71 6.25
C ASP A 141 12.40 5.62 6.26
N LEU A 142 11.85 6.00 5.10
CA LEU A 142 10.73 6.95 5.03
C LEU A 142 9.48 6.41 5.73
N ALA A 143 9.15 5.13 5.56
CA ALA A 143 8.01 4.53 6.26
C ALA A 143 8.19 4.58 7.79
N LYS A 144 9.38 4.26 8.30
CA LYS A 144 9.69 4.37 9.74
C LYS A 144 9.63 5.82 10.22
N ALA A 145 10.16 6.75 9.43
CA ALA A 145 10.13 8.17 9.76
C ALA A 145 8.70 8.70 9.87
N ILE A 146 7.79 8.23 9.01
CA ILE A 146 6.37 8.57 9.08
C ILE A 146 5.70 7.89 10.29
N GLU A 147 5.96 6.60 10.52
CA GLU A 147 5.41 5.84 11.66
C GLU A 147 5.74 6.49 13.01
N PHE A 148 6.99 6.96 13.17
CA PHE A 148 7.50 7.50 14.43
C PHE A 148 7.56 9.04 14.48
N ASN A 149 6.92 9.73 13.53
CA ASN A 149 6.93 11.19 13.43
C ASN A 149 8.34 11.83 13.40
N ASP A 150 9.33 11.19 12.76
CA ASP A 150 10.64 11.79 12.48
C ASP A 150 10.53 12.76 11.30
N TYR A 151 10.06 13.96 11.58
CA TYR A 151 9.92 15.03 10.61
C TYR A 151 11.23 15.41 9.91
N LYS A 152 12.39 15.21 10.56
CA LYS A 152 13.70 15.53 9.99
C LYS A 152 14.04 14.54 8.87
N GLN A 153 13.86 13.24 9.12
CA GLN A 153 14.09 12.21 8.12
C GLN A 153 13.03 12.25 7.00
N VAL A 154 11.79 12.61 7.28
CA VAL A 154 10.77 12.88 6.25
C VAL A 154 11.22 14.02 5.33
N LYS A 155 11.61 15.18 5.88
CA LYS A 155 12.08 16.33 5.08
C LYS A 155 13.30 15.99 4.22
N LYS A 156 14.23 15.18 4.75
CA LYS A 156 15.41 14.71 4.00
C LYS A 156 14.99 13.87 2.79
N ASN A 157 14.09 12.90 2.98
CA ASN A 157 13.58 12.07 1.87
C ASN A 157 12.83 12.92 0.84
N ILE A 158 11.99 13.87 1.25
CA ILE A 158 11.29 14.78 0.32
C ILE A 158 12.30 15.58 -0.53
N HIS A 159 13.39 16.08 0.09
CA HIS A 159 14.44 16.78 -0.63
C HIS A 159 15.18 15.88 -1.64
N GLU A 160 15.46 14.63 -1.28
CA GLU A 160 16.07 13.64 -2.18
C GLU A 160 15.13 13.30 -3.36
N ILE A 161 13.85 13.05 -3.09
CA ILE A 161 12.83 12.82 -4.13
C ILE A 161 12.73 14.03 -5.06
N LYS A 162 12.72 15.25 -4.52
CA LYS A 162 12.70 16.48 -5.32
C LYS A 162 13.88 16.60 -6.28
N LYS A 163 15.09 16.19 -5.87
CA LYS A 163 16.25 16.14 -6.78
C LYS A 163 16.04 15.17 -7.93
N ILE A 164 15.42 14.02 -7.67
CA ILE A 164 15.09 13.03 -8.72
C ILE A 164 14.07 13.62 -9.69
N VAL A 165 13.02 14.28 -9.17
CA VAL A 165 12.00 14.94 -9.97
C VAL A 165 12.62 15.97 -10.91
N GLN A 166 13.49 16.85 -10.38
CA GLN A 166 14.16 17.88 -11.17
C GLN A 166 15.10 17.28 -12.22
N LYS A 167 15.88 16.26 -11.85
CA LYS A 167 16.85 15.62 -12.75
C LYS A 167 16.19 14.92 -13.94
N TYR A 168 15.03 14.30 -13.73
CA TYR A 168 14.38 13.48 -14.75
C TYR A 168 13.07 14.07 -15.27
N HIS A 169 12.75 15.31 -14.90
CA HIS A 169 11.48 15.97 -15.23
C HIS A 169 10.27 15.06 -14.96
N VAL A 170 10.21 14.50 -13.75
CA VAL A 170 9.13 13.57 -13.38
C VAL A 170 7.80 14.32 -13.29
N GLU A 171 6.81 13.83 -14.03
CA GLU A 171 5.46 14.38 -14.13
C GLU A 171 4.54 13.79 -13.03
N ALA A 172 4.75 12.51 -12.69
CA ALA A 172 3.93 11.81 -11.72
C ALA A 172 4.74 10.93 -10.76
N ILE A 173 4.34 10.93 -9.49
CA ILE A 173 4.87 10.07 -8.43
C ILE A 173 3.78 9.12 -7.93
N GLY A 174 4.08 7.82 -7.96
CA GLY A 174 3.24 6.80 -7.39
C GLY A 174 3.64 6.42 -5.97
N LEU A 175 2.67 6.45 -5.06
CA LEU A 175 2.84 6.21 -3.64
C LEU A 175 2.62 4.72 -3.31
N SER A 176 3.61 3.87 -3.63
CA SER A 176 3.51 2.40 -3.51
C SER A 176 3.96 1.88 -2.13
N CYS A 177 3.57 2.59 -1.07
CA CYS A 177 3.67 2.21 0.33
C CYS A 177 2.57 2.94 1.09
N THR A 178 1.90 2.25 2.01
CA THR A 178 0.77 2.76 2.78
C THR A 178 1.11 4.00 3.62
N HIS A 179 2.37 4.20 4.01
CA HIS A 179 2.81 5.40 4.74
C HIS A 179 2.87 6.66 3.88
N TYR A 180 3.21 6.56 2.60
CA TYR A 180 3.55 7.74 1.80
C TYR A 180 2.36 8.69 1.54
N PRO A 181 1.11 8.21 1.37
CA PRO A 181 -0.05 9.09 1.34
C PRO A 181 -0.25 9.93 2.61
N LEU A 182 0.29 9.50 3.76
CA LEU A 182 0.16 10.26 5.02
C LEU A 182 0.94 11.59 5.02
N ILE A 183 1.92 11.73 4.12
CA ILE A 183 2.70 12.96 3.93
C ILE A 183 2.37 13.69 2.62
N LEU A 184 1.24 13.37 2.00
CA LEU A 184 0.85 13.90 0.69
C LEU A 184 0.81 15.44 0.67
N THR A 185 0.37 16.07 1.76
CA THR A 185 0.39 17.54 1.93
C THR A 185 1.80 18.11 1.83
N ASP A 186 2.80 17.47 2.43
CA ASP A 186 4.18 17.95 2.41
C ASP A 186 4.85 17.70 1.06
N LEU A 187 4.50 16.59 0.41
CA LEU A 187 4.91 16.28 -0.96
C LEU A 187 4.39 17.33 -1.96
N HIS A 188 3.10 17.67 -1.90
CA HIS A 188 2.52 18.72 -2.75
C HIS A 188 3.15 20.10 -2.50
N LYS A 189 3.40 20.48 -1.24
CA LYS A 189 4.09 21.74 -0.94
C LYS A 189 5.49 21.80 -1.55
N ALA A 190 6.21 20.68 -1.55
CA ALA A 190 7.58 20.63 -2.04
C ALA A 190 7.66 20.58 -3.58
N MET A 191 6.66 19.97 -4.23
CA MET A 191 6.62 19.65 -5.66
C MET A 191 5.18 19.82 -6.19
N PRO A 192 4.67 21.07 -6.29
CA PRO A 192 3.27 21.33 -6.61
C PRO A 192 2.87 20.91 -8.03
N ASP A 193 3.82 20.88 -8.96
CA ASP A 193 3.59 20.53 -10.37
C ASP A 193 3.58 19.01 -10.63
N VAL A 194 3.83 18.20 -9.60
CA VAL A 194 3.86 16.73 -9.72
C VAL A 194 2.50 16.14 -9.37
N VAL A 195 2.01 15.24 -10.22
CA VAL A 195 0.82 14.46 -9.93
C VAL A 195 1.16 13.31 -8.97
N PHE A 196 0.49 13.24 -7.82
CA PHE A 196 0.65 12.14 -6.88
C PHE A 196 -0.47 11.11 -7.03
N ILE A 197 -0.10 9.85 -7.20
CA ILE A 197 -1.03 8.73 -7.41
C ILE A 197 -1.05 7.86 -6.16
N ASP A 198 -2.18 7.85 -5.48
CA ASP A 198 -2.50 7.02 -4.32
C ASP A 198 -3.33 5.79 -4.76
N PRO A 199 -3.00 4.56 -4.30
CA PRO A 199 -3.78 3.37 -4.63
C PRO A 199 -5.16 3.28 -3.93
N SER A 200 -5.46 4.12 -2.93
CA SER A 200 -6.64 3.92 -2.06
C SER A 200 -7.99 3.85 -2.80
N ASP A 201 -8.22 4.72 -3.80
CA ASP A 201 -9.45 4.71 -4.61
C ASP A 201 -9.65 3.40 -5.38
N ALA A 202 -8.56 2.82 -5.89
CA ALA A 202 -8.61 1.54 -6.60
C ALA A 202 -8.97 0.40 -5.63
N VAL A 203 -8.44 0.44 -4.40
CA VAL A 203 -8.76 -0.54 -3.35
C VAL A 203 -10.22 -0.44 -2.95
N VAL A 204 -10.75 0.77 -2.74
CA VAL A 204 -12.18 0.97 -2.42
C VAL A 204 -13.07 0.38 -3.50
N LYS A 205 -12.80 0.70 -4.78
CA LYS A 205 -13.56 0.16 -5.92
C LYS A 205 -13.51 -1.36 -5.96
N GLU A 206 -12.34 -1.95 -5.70
CA GLU A 206 -12.17 -3.40 -5.69
C GLU A 206 -12.92 -4.07 -4.54
N VAL A 207 -12.88 -3.49 -3.33
CA VAL A 207 -13.66 -3.99 -2.18
C VAL A 207 -15.16 -3.95 -2.49
N MET A 208 -15.67 -2.83 -3.02
CA MET A 208 -17.08 -2.73 -3.41
C MET A 208 -17.45 -3.77 -4.46
N ARG A 209 -16.60 -3.96 -5.47
CA ARG A 209 -16.82 -4.95 -6.54
C ARG A 209 -16.88 -6.38 -5.98
N VAL A 210 -15.93 -6.75 -5.12
CA VAL A 210 -15.85 -8.09 -4.52
C VAL A 210 -17.03 -8.36 -3.58
N LEU A 211 -17.49 -7.36 -2.84
CA LEU A 211 -18.67 -7.45 -1.99
C LEU A 211 -19.99 -7.27 -2.74
N ALA A 212 -19.95 -7.11 -4.08
CA ALA A 212 -21.10 -6.83 -4.93
C ALA A 212 -21.96 -5.65 -4.46
N LEU A 213 -21.32 -4.59 -3.95
CA LEU A 213 -21.97 -3.36 -3.49
C LEU A 213 -22.10 -2.36 -4.66
N SER A 214 -23.29 -1.78 -4.80
CA SER A 214 -23.53 -0.65 -5.71
C SER A 214 -23.16 0.67 -5.03
N LYS A 215 -22.75 1.67 -5.80
CA LYS A 215 -22.59 3.05 -5.30
C LYS A 215 -23.92 3.69 -4.95
#